data_AF-A0A3B9M211-F1
#
_entry.id   AF-A0A3B9M211-F1
#
_cell.length_a   1.000
_cell.length_b   1.000
_cell.length_c   1.000
_cell.angle_alpha   90.00
_cell.angle_beta   90.00
_cell.angle_gamma   90.00
#
_symmetry.space_group_name_H-M   'P 1'
#
loop_
_entity.id
_entity.type
_entity.pdbx_description
1 polymer ?
#
loop_
_entity_poly.entity_id
_entity_poly.type
_entity_poly.pdbx_seq_one_letter_code
_entity_poly.pdbx_strand_id
1 'polypeptide(L)'
;MDMKKPQYGLAALIALSLVFFCAGYLVWRQGGPDVEPRADSADSVAEASPESNVDNVDLLSRVIMGEAADEPYLGKVAVGAVIMNRMRSSSFPNSLSGVIFEPWSFESVENGLIWSREPTEDCVRAAAEALNGFDPTYGALFFWNPSKPVGPWIWSRPIITQIGDHVFAR
;
A
#
# COMPACT_ATOMS: atom_id res chain seq x y z
N MET A 1 -77.06 -33.73 17.53
CA MET A 1 -76.31 -32.48 17.76
C MET A 1 -74.87 -32.88 18.02
N ASP A 2 -74.01 -32.80 17.00
CA ASP A 2 -72.62 -33.24 17.09
C ASP A 2 -71.71 -32.01 16.99
N MET A 3 -70.97 -31.74 18.06
CA MET A 3 -70.11 -30.58 18.21
C MET A 3 -68.78 -30.83 17.51
N LYS A 4 -68.48 -30.09 16.43
CA LYS A 4 -67.13 -30.01 15.86
C LYS A 4 -66.18 -29.40 16.89
N LYS A 5 -65.13 -30.13 17.25
CA LYS A 5 -64.01 -29.62 18.07
C LYS A 5 -63.27 -28.48 17.32
N PRO A 6 -62.91 -27.38 17.99
CA PRO A 6 -62.31 -26.22 17.34
C PRO A 6 -60.80 -26.37 17.09
N GLN A 7 -60.32 -25.83 15.96
CA GLN A 7 -58.94 -25.83 15.49
C GLN A 7 -58.05 -24.83 16.25
N TYR A 8 -57.79 -25.06 17.55
CA TYR A 8 -56.92 -24.17 18.35
C TYR A 8 -55.45 -24.60 18.45
N GLY A 9 -55.06 -25.75 17.88
CA GLY A 9 -53.70 -26.28 18.00
C GLY A 9 -52.62 -25.45 17.29
N LEU A 10 -52.91 -24.93 16.09
CA LEU A 10 -51.91 -24.25 15.26
C LEU A 10 -51.77 -22.76 15.59
N ALA A 11 -52.86 -22.09 15.99
CA ALA A 11 -52.83 -20.68 16.37
C ALA A 11 -52.12 -20.44 17.72
N ALA A 12 -52.22 -21.39 18.66
CA ALA A 12 -51.54 -21.30 19.95
C ALA A 12 -50.00 -21.42 19.82
N LEU A 13 -49.51 -22.24 18.88
CA LEU A 13 -48.08 -22.43 18.62
C LEU A 13 -47.42 -21.19 17.97
N ILE A 14 -48.14 -20.49 17.09
CA ILE A 14 -47.64 -19.26 16.43
C ILE A 14 -47.65 -18.07 17.40
N ALA A 15 -48.65 -17.99 18.29
CA ALA A 15 -48.69 -16.95 19.32
C ALA A 15 -47.56 -17.13 20.36
N LEU A 16 -47.26 -18.38 20.77
CA LEU A 16 -46.16 -18.65 21.70
C LEU A 16 -44.79 -18.30 21.10
N SER A 17 -44.55 -18.61 19.81
CA SER A 17 -43.26 -18.34 19.17
C SER A 17 -42.99 -16.84 18.97
N LEU A 18 -44.03 -16.05 18.68
CA LEU A 18 -43.92 -14.58 18.58
C LEU A 18 -43.68 -13.91 19.94
N VAL A 19 -44.27 -14.44 21.03
CA VAL A 19 -44.01 -13.95 22.39
C VAL A 19 -42.57 -14.27 22.82
N PHE A 20 -42.04 -15.45 22.49
CA PHE A 20 -40.64 -15.79 22.76
C PHE A 20 -39.66 -14.94 21.93
N PHE A 21 -39.98 -14.64 20.66
CA PHE A 21 -39.14 -13.81 19.81
C PHE A 21 -39.16 -12.33 20.23
N CYS A 22 -40.32 -11.79 20.62
CA CYS A 22 -40.44 -10.43 21.15
C CYS A 22 -39.80 -10.28 22.54
N ALA A 23 -39.97 -11.25 23.44
CA ALA A 23 -39.33 -11.21 24.76
C ALA A 23 -37.81 -11.34 24.65
N GLY A 24 -37.31 -12.22 23.77
CA GLY A 24 -35.88 -12.32 23.46
C GLY A 24 -35.30 -11.03 22.85
N TYR A 25 -36.03 -10.38 21.94
CA TYR A 25 -35.63 -9.10 21.35
C TYR A 25 -35.64 -7.95 22.39
N LEU A 26 -36.62 -7.91 23.28
CA LEU A 26 -36.70 -6.91 24.34
C LEU A 26 -35.61 -7.09 25.42
N VAL A 27 -35.26 -8.33 25.76
CA VAL A 27 -34.13 -8.65 26.64
C VAL A 27 -32.79 -8.34 25.96
N TRP A 28 -32.61 -8.68 24.68
CA TRP A 28 -31.44 -8.30 23.89
C TRP A 28 -31.28 -6.77 23.77
N ARG A 29 -32.39 -6.03 23.70
CA ARG A 29 -32.40 -4.56 23.63
C ARG A 29 -32.13 -3.87 24.97
N GLN A 30 -32.31 -4.54 26.11
CA GLN A 30 -32.17 -3.94 27.44
C GLN A 30 -30.94 -4.40 28.23
N GLY A 31 -30.05 -5.24 27.65
CA GLY A 31 -28.93 -5.82 28.39
C GLY A 31 -27.76 -6.33 27.56
N GLY A 32 -27.37 -5.61 26.50
CA GLY A 32 -26.00 -5.75 25.98
C GLY A 32 -24.99 -5.26 27.03
N PRO A 33 -23.78 -5.83 27.13
CA PRO A 33 -22.80 -5.42 28.12
C PRO A 33 -22.57 -3.91 28.01
N ASP A 34 -22.63 -3.21 29.15
CA ASP A 34 -22.32 -1.78 29.25
C ASP A 34 -20.84 -1.59 28.89
N VAL A 35 -20.56 -1.44 27.59
CA VAL A 35 -19.27 -0.97 27.10
C VAL A 35 -19.29 0.53 27.34
N GLU A 36 -18.72 0.95 28.48
CA GLU A 36 -18.37 2.36 28.69
C GLU A 36 -17.69 2.91 27.43
N PRO A 37 -17.99 4.14 27.00
CA PRO A 37 -17.22 4.78 25.95
C PRO A 37 -15.84 5.09 26.53
N ARG A 38 -14.95 4.11 26.49
CA ARG A 38 -13.54 4.33 26.71
C ARG A 38 -13.09 5.21 25.55
N ALA A 39 -12.77 6.45 25.89
CA ALA A 39 -12.04 7.35 25.03
C ALA A 39 -10.62 6.79 24.85
N ASP A 40 -10.50 5.69 24.11
CA ASP A 40 -9.24 5.23 23.57
C ASP A 40 -8.96 6.09 22.35
N SER A 41 -8.25 7.19 22.62
CA SER A 41 -7.21 7.78 21.78
C SER A 41 -7.17 7.25 20.34
N ALA A 42 -7.70 8.07 19.43
CA ALA A 42 -7.22 8.13 18.06
C ALA A 42 -5.75 8.57 18.09
N ASP A 43 -4.85 7.61 18.26
CA ASP A 43 -3.44 7.68 17.86
C ASP A 43 -2.80 6.31 18.15
N SER A 44 -3.05 5.37 17.24
CA SER A 44 -2.07 4.31 16.99
C SER A 44 -2.06 4.03 15.50
N VAL A 45 -1.72 5.06 14.71
CA VAL A 45 -0.91 4.79 13.53
C VAL A 45 0.34 4.17 14.11
N ALA A 46 0.51 2.86 13.96
CA ALA A 46 1.75 2.22 14.32
C ALA A 46 2.83 2.96 13.53
N GLU A 47 3.61 3.81 14.21
CA GLU A 47 4.80 4.38 13.61
C GLU A 47 5.64 3.18 13.18
N ALA A 48 5.70 2.96 11.87
CA ALA A 48 6.70 2.10 11.28
C ALA A 48 8.02 2.52 11.93
N SER A 49 8.66 1.58 12.62
CA SER A 49 9.92 1.83 13.30
C SER A 49 10.83 2.56 12.31
N PRO A 50 11.48 3.67 12.69
CA PRO A 50 12.32 4.41 11.75
C PRO A 50 13.33 3.42 11.18
N GLU A 51 13.13 3.02 9.92
CA GLU A 51 14.05 2.13 9.21
C GLU A 51 15.42 2.78 9.34
N SER A 52 16.41 2.03 9.84
CA SER A 52 17.71 2.64 10.08
C SER A 52 18.26 3.14 8.74
N ASN A 53 19.06 4.22 8.75
CA ASN A 53 19.61 4.76 7.51
C ASN A 53 20.40 3.69 6.73
N VAL A 54 21.05 2.76 7.44
CA VAL A 54 21.76 1.62 6.83
C VAL A 54 20.79 0.68 6.11
N ASP A 55 19.66 0.32 6.74
CA ASP A 55 18.64 -0.53 6.13
C ASP A 55 18.00 0.15 4.91
N ASN A 56 17.80 1.46 4.97
CA ASN A 56 17.27 2.25 3.85
C ASN A 56 18.24 2.30 2.67
N VAL A 57 19.53 2.48 2.93
CA VAL A 57 20.55 2.47 1.88
C VAL A 57 20.62 1.10 1.22
N ASP A 58 20.65 0.01 1.99
CA ASP A 58 20.67 -1.36 1.44
C ASP A 58 19.42 -1.61 0.58
N LEU A 59 18.23 -1.40 1.14
CA LEU A 59 16.97 -1.63 0.44
C LEU A 59 16.85 -0.81 -0.85
N LEU A 60 17.12 0.50 -0.78
CA LEU A 60 17.04 1.38 -1.95
C LEU A 60 18.10 1.02 -3.01
N SER A 61 19.32 0.66 -2.60
CA SER A 61 20.38 0.29 -3.54
C SER A 61 20.07 -1.00 -4.30
N ARG A 62 19.38 -1.96 -3.68
CA ARG A 62 18.92 -3.20 -4.34
C ARG A 62 17.89 -2.91 -5.42
N VAL A 63 16.93 -2.03 -5.16
CA VAL A 63 15.95 -1.62 -6.17
C VAL A 63 16.63 -0.84 -7.30
N ILE A 64 17.53 0.09 -6.98
CA ILE A 64 18.31 0.81 -8.01
C ILE A 64 19.11 -0.18 -8.88
N MET A 65 19.69 -1.22 -8.30
CA MET A 65 20.39 -2.28 -9.04
C MET A 65 19.44 -3.06 -9.95
N GLY A 66 18.20 -3.30 -9.51
CA GLY A 66 17.17 -3.95 -10.31
C GLY A 66 16.71 -3.13 -11.50
N GLU A 67 16.51 -1.83 -11.29
CA GLU A 67 15.85 -0.94 -12.24
C GLU A 67 16.83 -0.16 -13.13
N ALA A 68 18.05 0.10 -12.67
CA ALA A 68 18.99 1.05 -13.30
C ALA A 68 20.45 0.57 -13.33
N ALA A 69 20.70 -0.75 -13.25
CA ALA A 69 22.07 -1.30 -13.29
C ALA A 69 22.88 -0.78 -14.50
N ASP A 70 22.28 -0.76 -15.67
CA ASP A 70 22.93 -0.40 -16.94
C ASP A 70 22.84 1.11 -17.27
N GLU A 71 22.22 1.92 -16.39
CA GLU A 71 22.08 3.36 -16.57
C GLU A 71 23.36 4.13 -16.16
N PRO A 72 23.59 5.36 -16.67
CA PRO A 72 24.61 6.24 -16.11
C PRO A 72 24.37 6.50 -14.62
N TYR A 73 25.40 6.89 -13.88
CA TYR A 73 25.30 7.17 -12.43
C TYR A 73 24.13 8.12 -12.09
N LEU A 74 23.95 9.18 -12.89
CA LEU A 74 22.84 10.11 -12.71
C LEU A 74 21.46 9.45 -12.88
N GLY A 75 21.34 8.44 -13.75
CA GLY A 75 20.11 7.65 -13.92
C GLY A 75 19.82 6.74 -12.72
N LYS A 76 20.87 6.20 -12.09
CA LYS A 76 20.74 5.46 -10.82
C LYS A 76 20.21 6.35 -9.69
N VAL A 77 20.78 7.55 -9.55
CA VAL A 77 20.29 8.57 -8.60
C VAL A 77 18.85 8.95 -8.93
N ALA A 78 18.53 9.14 -10.21
CA ALA A 78 17.20 9.54 -10.66
C ALA A 78 16.11 8.53 -10.26
N VAL A 79 16.35 7.23 -10.41
CA VAL A 79 15.42 6.18 -9.95
C VAL A 79 15.24 6.25 -8.43
N GLY A 80 16.34 6.40 -7.68
CA GLY A 80 16.26 6.59 -6.23
C GLY A 80 15.43 7.82 -5.84
N ALA A 81 15.62 8.93 -6.54
CA ALA A 81 14.88 10.17 -6.29
C ALA A 81 13.37 10.03 -6.56
N VAL A 82 12.97 9.29 -7.61
CA VAL A 82 11.55 8.98 -7.85
C VAL A 82 10.93 8.25 -6.67
N ILE A 83 11.62 7.26 -6.10
CA ILE A 83 11.14 6.52 -4.91
C ILE A 83 10.96 7.47 -3.73
N MET A 84 11.92 8.36 -3.49
CA MET A 84 11.81 9.37 -2.44
C MET A 84 10.66 10.37 -2.69
N ASN A 85 10.42 10.73 -3.95
CA ASN A 85 9.32 11.62 -4.34
C ASN A 85 7.95 10.95 -4.13
N ARG A 86 7.85 9.64 -4.37
CA ARG A 86 6.64 8.86 -4.06
C ARG A 86 6.34 8.88 -2.56
N MET A 87 7.32 8.63 -1.70
CA MET A 87 7.13 8.70 -0.24
C MET A 87 6.60 10.05 0.25
N ARG A 88 6.94 11.14 -0.46
CA ARG A 88 6.50 12.52 -0.15
C ARG A 88 5.16 12.88 -0.76
N SER A 89 4.62 12.05 -1.65
CA SER A 89 3.37 12.29 -2.36
C SER A 89 2.21 11.58 -1.67
N SER A 90 1.08 12.26 -1.52
CA SER A 90 -0.14 11.66 -0.95
C SER A 90 -0.76 10.57 -1.83
N SER A 91 -0.25 10.37 -3.05
CA SER A 91 -0.72 9.34 -3.98
C SER A 91 -0.06 7.98 -3.78
N PHE A 92 0.95 7.89 -2.91
CA PHE A 92 1.74 6.67 -2.69
C PHE A 92 1.91 6.40 -1.19
N PRO A 93 2.37 5.19 -0.81
CA PRO A 93 2.75 4.91 0.57
C PRO A 93 3.83 5.86 1.09
N ASN A 94 3.84 6.12 2.40
CA ASN A 94 4.72 7.10 3.05
C ASN A 94 5.97 6.48 3.69
N SER A 95 6.27 5.20 3.42
CA SER A 95 7.52 4.52 3.84
C SER A 95 8.27 3.99 2.63
N LEU A 96 9.58 3.81 2.77
CA LEU A 96 10.43 3.31 1.69
C LEU A 96 10.03 1.89 1.29
N SER A 97 9.90 1.00 2.28
CA SER A 97 9.35 -0.35 2.09
C SER A 97 7.95 -0.33 1.47
N GLY A 98 7.07 0.58 1.89
CA GLY A 98 5.72 0.70 1.35
C GLY A 98 5.72 1.03 -0.15
N VAL A 99 6.59 1.94 -0.58
CA VAL A 99 6.75 2.29 -2.00
C VAL A 99 7.40 1.16 -2.79
N ILE A 100 8.43 0.51 -2.24
CA ILE A 100 9.19 -0.55 -2.93
C ILE A 100 8.35 -1.82 -3.11
N PHE A 101 7.53 -2.18 -2.12
CA PHE A 101 6.70 -3.39 -2.16
C PHE A 101 5.27 -3.14 -2.61
N GLU A 102 4.96 -1.95 -3.16
CA GLU A 102 3.68 -1.74 -3.84
C GLU A 102 3.58 -2.71 -5.04
N PRO A 103 2.48 -3.47 -5.18
CA PRO A 103 2.32 -4.44 -6.26
C PRO A 103 2.56 -3.82 -7.64
N TRP A 104 3.36 -4.50 -8.47
CA TRP A 104 3.67 -4.09 -9.85
C TRP A 104 4.48 -2.79 -9.99
N SER A 105 5.01 -2.24 -8.89
CA SER A 105 5.79 -1.00 -8.93
C SER A 105 7.20 -1.20 -9.51
N PHE A 106 7.83 -2.35 -9.22
CA PHE A 106 9.20 -2.67 -9.64
C PHE A 106 9.31 -4.12 -10.09
N GLU A 107 9.78 -4.34 -11.32
CA GLU A 107 9.91 -5.68 -11.89
C GLU A 107 10.89 -6.54 -11.06
N SER A 108 11.97 -5.92 -10.58
CA SER A 108 13.00 -6.56 -9.75
C SER A 108 12.49 -7.08 -8.40
N VAL A 109 11.40 -6.51 -7.89
CA VAL A 109 10.73 -6.96 -6.66
C VAL A 109 9.85 -8.17 -6.97
N GLU A 110 9.01 -8.06 -7.99
CA GLU A 110 8.05 -9.11 -8.39
C GLU A 110 8.73 -10.42 -8.77
N ASN A 111 9.88 -10.36 -9.44
CA ASN A 111 10.64 -11.55 -9.85
C ASN A 111 11.68 -12.00 -8.81
N GLY A 112 11.76 -11.36 -7.64
CA GLY A 112 12.68 -11.68 -6.56
C GLY A 112 14.15 -11.34 -6.83
N LEU A 113 14.47 -10.64 -7.92
CA LEU A 113 15.85 -10.25 -8.25
C LEU A 113 16.46 -9.29 -7.23
N ILE A 114 15.64 -8.54 -6.50
CA ILE A 114 16.07 -7.65 -5.42
C ILE A 114 16.93 -8.37 -4.35
N TRP A 115 16.69 -9.67 -4.12
CA TRP A 115 17.41 -10.47 -3.14
C TRP A 115 18.52 -11.36 -3.73
N SER A 116 18.54 -11.54 -5.05
CA SER A 116 19.50 -12.43 -5.71
C SER A 116 20.72 -11.71 -6.28
N ARG A 117 20.69 -10.37 -6.32
CA ARG A 117 21.78 -9.54 -6.83
C ARG A 117 22.33 -8.65 -5.72
N GLU A 118 23.64 -8.67 -5.55
CA GLU A 118 24.33 -7.68 -4.71
C GLU A 118 24.36 -6.31 -5.42
N PRO A 119 23.97 -5.22 -4.75
CA PRO A 119 24.11 -3.87 -5.28
C PRO A 119 25.58 -3.54 -5.54
N THR A 120 25.86 -2.87 -6.66
CA THR A 120 27.19 -2.32 -6.91
C THR A 120 27.46 -1.10 -6.03
N GLU A 121 28.73 -0.75 -5.82
CA GLU A 121 29.11 0.46 -5.07
C GLU A 121 28.45 1.73 -5.64
N ASP A 122 28.29 1.81 -6.96
CA ASP A 122 27.58 2.93 -7.60
C ASP A 122 26.09 2.97 -7.23
N CYS A 123 25.42 1.82 -7.09
CA CYS A 123 24.02 1.77 -6.65
C CYS A 123 23.89 2.16 -5.17
N VAL A 124 24.81 1.73 -4.32
CA VAL A 124 24.87 2.11 -2.90
C VAL A 124 25.07 3.62 -2.75
N ARG A 125 26.01 4.19 -3.52
CA ARG A 125 26.28 5.63 -3.49
C ARG A 125 25.11 6.46 -4.05
N ALA A 126 24.48 5.98 -5.11
CA ALA A 126 23.28 6.61 -5.67
C ALA A 126 22.09 6.59 -4.68
N ALA A 127 21.88 5.48 -3.97
CA ALA A 127 20.88 5.39 -2.91
C ALA A 127 21.13 6.41 -1.81
N ALA A 128 22.38 6.52 -1.34
CA ALA A 128 22.76 7.50 -0.33
C ALA A 128 22.52 8.95 -0.81
N GLU A 129 22.82 9.29 -2.07
CA GLU A 129 22.54 10.63 -2.62
C GLU A 129 21.04 10.94 -2.68
N ALA A 130 20.22 10.00 -3.13
CA ALA A 130 18.77 10.16 -3.18
C ALA A 130 18.17 10.32 -1.78
N LEU A 131 18.60 9.51 -0.80
CA LEU A 131 18.18 9.61 0.60
C LEU A 131 18.56 10.96 1.23
N ASN A 132 19.71 11.51 0.86
CA ASN A 132 20.14 12.87 1.24
C ASN A 132 19.41 13.99 0.47
N GLY A 133 18.50 13.64 -0.43
CA GLY A 133 17.60 14.56 -1.11
C GLY A 133 18.07 15.09 -2.45
N PHE A 134 19.14 14.53 -3.03
CA PHE A 134 19.53 14.89 -4.39
C PHE A 134 18.54 14.29 -5.40
N ASP A 135 17.92 15.16 -6.21
CA ASP A 135 16.92 14.77 -7.22
C ASP A 135 17.21 15.40 -8.59
N PRO A 136 17.77 14.65 -9.56
CA PRO A 136 18.01 15.13 -10.92
C PRO A 136 16.76 15.09 -11.81
N THR A 137 15.62 14.59 -11.32
CA THR A 137 14.37 14.40 -12.07
C THR A 137 13.38 15.54 -11.92
N TYR A 138 13.66 16.50 -11.03
CA TYR A 138 12.81 17.66 -10.73
C TYR A 138 11.41 17.26 -10.21
N GLY A 139 11.35 16.28 -9.31
CA GLY A 139 10.10 15.83 -8.69
C GLY A 139 9.29 14.85 -9.54
N ALA A 140 9.95 14.00 -10.33
CA ALA A 140 9.27 12.95 -11.08
C ALA A 140 8.69 11.88 -10.14
N LEU A 141 7.56 11.29 -10.55
CA LEU A 141 6.86 10.21 -9.84
C LEU A 141 6.86 8.90 -10.64
N PHE A 142 7.14 9.00 -11.94
CA PHE A 142 7.15 7.89 -12.87
C PHE A 142 8.43 7.90 -13.70
N PHE A 143 8.90 6.71 -14.07
CA PHE A 143 9.93 6.55 -15.09
C PHE A 143 9.66 5.31 -15.95
N TRP A 144 10.18 5.29 -17.17
CA TRP A 144 10.14 4.12 -18.05
C TRP A 144 11.21 4.18 -19.11
N ASN A 145 11.61 3.02 -19.65
CA ASN A 145 12.42 2.95 -20.86
C ASN A 145 11.50 3.01 -22.10
N PRO A 146 11.57 4.05 -22.94
CA PRO A 146 10.69 4.24 -24.09
C PRO A 146 10.90 3.19 -25.19
N SER A 147 12.01 2.45 -25.14
CA SER A 147 12.32 1.35 -26.08
C SER A 147 11.71 0.01 -25.66
N LYS A 148 11.16 -0.11 -24.44
CA LYS A 148 10.48 -1.31 -23.94
C LYS A 148 8.95 -1.16 -24.09
N PRO A 149 8.20 -2.26 -24.27
CA PRO A 149 6.74 -2.22 -24.22
C PRO A 149 6.26 -1.73 -22.85
N VAL A 150 5.41 -0.69 -22.85
CA VAL A 150 4.81 -0.10 -21.65
C VAL A 150 3.34 0.18 -21.87
N GLY A 151 2.56 0.24 -20.80
CA GLY A 151 1.13 0.54 -20.88
C GLY A 151 0.88 1.92 -21.51
N PRO A 152 -0.10 2.08 -22.44
CA PRO A 152 -0.34 3.36 -23.12
C PRO A 152 -0.58 4.56 -22.19
N TRP A 153 -1.10 4.30 -20.99
CA TRP A 153 -1.38 5.35 -20.00
C TRP A 153 -0.12 6.11 -19.56
N ILE A 154 1.07 5.49 -19.57
CA ILE A 154 2.31 6.14 -19.11
C ILE A 154 2.68 7.32 -20.01
N TRP A 155 2.34 7.22 -21.30
CA TRP A 155 2.57 8.28 -22.27
C TRP A 155 1.63 9.47 -22.11
N SER A 156 0.60 9.37 -21.27
CA SER A 156 -0.23 10.53 -20.89
C SER A 156 0.42 11.38 -19.79
N ARG A 157 1.46 10.88 -19.13
CA ARG A 157 2.14 11.60 -18.04
C ARG A 157 2.96 12.76 -18.60
N PRO A 158 2.91 13.97 -17.99
CA PRO A 158 3.78 15.08 -18.37
C PRO A 158 5.26 14.73 -18.20
N ILE A 159 5.96 14.51 -19.33
CA ILE A 159 7.40 14.23 -19.37
C ILE A 159 8.16 15.45 -18.86
N ILE A 160 9.09 15.22 -17.93
CA ILE A 160 9.94 16.25 -17.35
C ILE A 160 11.31 16.25 -18.02
N THR A 161 11.95 15.07 -18.08
CA THR A 161 13.31 14.92 -18.60
C THR A 161 13.60 13.48 -19.01
N GLN A 162 14.75 13.26 -19.64
CA GLN A 162 15.29 11.94 -19.93
C GLN A 162 16.74 11.89 -19.44
N ILE A 163 17.08 10.83 -18.69
CA ILE A 163 18.44 10.59 -18.18
C ILE A 163 18.78 9.15 -18.51
N GLY A 164 19.81 8.96 -19.34
CA GLY A 164 20.11 7.65 -19.93
C GLY A 164 18.94 7.15 -20.78
N ASP A 165 18.57 5.89 -20.60
CA ASP A 165 17.47 5.28 -21.35
C ASP A 165 16.11 5.48 -20.67
N HIS A 166 16.05 6.15 -19.52
CA HIS A 166 14.80 6.41 -18.81
C HIS A 166 14.22 7.81 -19.08
N VAL A 167 12.93 7.84 -19.44
CA VAL A 167 12.09 9.02 -19.41
C VAL A 167 11.51 9.16 -18.01
N PHE A 168 11.50 10.38 -17.46
CA PHE A 168 10.97 10.71 -16.13
C PHE A 168 9.80 11.69 -16.26
N ALA A 169 8.70 11.44 -15.54
CA ALA A 169 7.45 12.20 -15.67
C ALA A 169 6.74 12.43 -14.34
N ARG A 170 5.81 13.41 -14.34
CA ARG A 170 4.91 13.69 -13.21
C ARG A 170 3.63 12.89 -13.30
#